data_AF-A0ABD3NT47-F1
#
_entry.id   AF-A0ABD3NT47-F1
#
_cell.length_a   1.000
_cell.length_b   1.000
_cell.length_c   1.000
_cell.angle_alpha   90.00
_cell.angle_beta   90.00
_cell.angle_gamma   90.00
#
_symmetry.space_group_name_H-M   'P 1'
#
loop_
_entity.id
_entity.type
_entity.pdbx_description
1 polymer ?
#
loop_
_entity_poly.entity_id
_entity_poly.type
_entity_poly.pdbx_seq_one_letter_code
_entity_poly.pdbx_strand_id
1 'polypeptide(L)'
;MKECHQLCLSTIIDVYNQMDSRIRVIENSRSMNKQDSHLIKTSPSHDQIEKKDGASRWSELSQCIDFHTKMAERVWIPTKYWLVNEPVGNLPKRFNVAWGERKDFHKEKEQVCQIMREIKHQLNDADAIPLACQLRKIEAFLSREALRLRERNEYVGIVICTQGEPTDERGRTGPETLLKIIVRLCTDNDVIVNFYNTLDTKYDCDVLDDFWSEALEVPLHNPWLTYGIGIHRLREACLGTDLMDDLDEMSLSLDELDDFCLEFFLGKYNDVPLSIDGFLSNLRNILRRAKLVWNPVKNRSTPWIDVDKLDYLFRKKALSGRTGKRESYCRVPPSPAAKKKALSMKTLHHSPPQASHQRVASENPNSKDIDAAIKRWSISRNGTDSVKLEQVLVDIPTLFPRSNNAVKDHEYFDKWKDFSEDAFNAEDEKTKKELLKRAARKAQRFFKGDQLPKDLTENQKTMFKSISCVLSKSMYREEKSIDLDNFSKTNF
;
A
#
# COMPACT_ATOMS: atom_id res chain seq x y z
N MET A 1 -15.42 9.66 29.52
CA MET A 1 -15.46 8.54 28.54
C MET A 1 -16.87 8.12 28.14
N LYS A 2 -17.93 8.31 28.95
CA LYS A 2 -19.27 7.77 28.65
C LYS A 2 -20.08 8.44 27.51
N GLU A 3 -19.68 9.60 26.97
CA GLU A 3 -20.47 10.33 25.94
C GLU A 3 -19.78 10.45 24.57
N CYS A 4 -18.57 9.92 24.39
CA CYS A 4 -17.91 9.82 23.07
C CYS A 4 -17.92 8.39 22.48
N HIS A 5 -18.70 7.47 23.08
CA HIS A 5 -18.70 6.03 22.79
C HIS A 5 -19.58 5.58 21.62
N GLN A 6 -20.10 6.50 20.79
CA GLN A 6 -21.18 6.17 19.85
C GLN A 6 -20.80 6.19 18.37
N LEU A 7 -19.52 5.90 18.08
CA LEU A 7 -19.12 5.27 16.83
C LEU A 7 -18.39 3.99 17.21
N CYS A 8 -19.03 2.86 16.97
CA CYS A 8 -18.73 1.62 17.65
C CYS A 8 -17.51 0.93 17.03
N LEU A 9 -16.52 0.67 17.87
CA LEU A 9 -15.31 -0.11 17.61
C LEU A 9 -15.49 -1.55 18.11
N SER A 10 -16.68 -2.15 18.00
CA SER A 10 -16.99 -3.39 18.73
C SER A 10 -16.04 -4.53 18.38
N THR A 11 -15.66 -4.66 17.11
CA THR A 11 -14.69 -5.68 16.69
C THR A 11 -13.29 -5.36 17.17
N ILE A 12 -12.86 -4.09 17.12
CA ILE A 12 -11.58 -3.65 17.68
C ILE A 12 -11.53 -3.85 19.20
N ILE A 13 -12.66 -3.68 19.89
CA ILE A 13 -12.80 -3.99 21.32
C ILE A 13 -12.71 -5.50 21.54
N ASP A 14 -13.32 -6.32 20.69
CA ASP A 14 -13.22 -7.78 20.75
C ASP A 14 -11.76 -8.22 20.53
N VAL A 15 -11.06 -7.66 19.54
CA VAL A 15 -9.62 -7.86 19.29
C VAL A 15 -8.77 -7.41 20.48
N TYR A 16 -9.04 -6.22 21.02
CA TYR A 16 -8.39 -5.69 22.22
C TYR A 16 -8.58 -6.63 23.43
N ASN A 17 -9.79 -7.15 23.64
CA ASN A 17 -10.09 -8.05 24.76
C ASN A 17 -9.43 -9.43 24.60
N GLN A 18 -9.10 -9.83 23.37
CA GLN A 18 -8.33 -11.04 23.09
C GLN A 18 -6.82 -10.81 23.17
N MET A 19 -6.34 -9.57 23.26
CA MET A 19 -4.92 -9.28 23.35
C MET A 19 -4.44 -9.32 24.80
N ASP A 20 -3.55 -10.26 25.13
CA ASP A 20 -2.90 -10.36 26.45
C ASP A 20 -1.91 -9.20 26.64
N SER A 21 -1.02 -9.00 25.66
CA SER A 21 0.03 -8.00 25.74
C SER A 21 0.65 -7.70 24.37
N ARG A 22 1.54 -6.70 24.33
CA ARG A 22 2.32 -6.33 23.14
C ARG A 22 3.81 -6.38 23.39
N ILE A 23 4.57 -6.83 22.40
CA ILE A 23 6.03 -6.74 22.35
C ILE A 23 6.42 -5.88 21.16
N ARG A 24 7.10 -4.77 21.41
CA ARG A 24 7.68 -3.91 20.37
C ARG A 24 9.18 -4.15 20.28
N VAL A 25 9.62 -4.69 19.16
CA VAL A 25 11.04 -4.91 18.84
C VAL A 25 11.55 -3.67 18.12
N ILE A 26 12.51 -2.96 18.72
CA ILE A 26 12.95 -1.64 18.26
C ILE A 26 14.37 -1.77 17.73
N GLU A 27 14.55 -1.59 16.42
CA GLU A 27 15.88 -1.44 15.84
C GLU A 27 16.52 -0.13 16.32
N ASN A 28 17.72 -0.24 16.90
CA ASN A 28 18.53 0.85 17.43
C ASN A 28 19.96 0.80 16.84
N SER A 29 20.06 0.55 15.54
CA SER A 29 21.31 0.56 14.76
C SER A 29 21.64 1.96 14.21
N ARG A 30 22.84 2.13 13.66
CA ARG A 30 23.31 3.38 13.06
C ARG A 30 22.50 3.85 11.86
N SER A 31 21.98 2.93 11.07
CA SER A 31 21.14 3.25 9.91
C SER A 31 19.86 3.99 10.31
N MET A 32 19.40 3.88 11.56
CA MET A 32 18.27 4.64 12.08
C MET A 32 18.53 6.16 12.18
N ASN A 33 19.79 6.61 12.02
CA ASN A 33 20.13 8.04 11.92
C ASN A 33 19.88 8.64 10.53
N LYS A 34 19.61 7.83 9.50
CA LYS A 34 19.37 8.34 8.14
C LYS A 34 18.17 9.29 8.13
N GLN A 35 18.33 10.42 7.45
CA GLN A 35 17.39 11.56 7.43
C GLN A 35 16.42 11.49 6.25
N ASP A 36 15.81 10.34 6.02
CA ASP A 36 14.85 10.10 4.94
C ASP A 36 13.41 9.93 5.44
N SER A 37 13.17 10.08 6.75
CA SER A 37 11.87 9.83 7.38
C SER A 37 10.96 11.05 7.46
N HIS A 38 9.70 10.80 7.83
CA HIS A 38 8.62 11.77 7.78
C HIS A 38 7.93 11.95 9.13
N LEU A 39 8.14 13.09 9.79
CA LEU A 39 7.49 13.40 11.06
C LEU A 39 6.08 13.97 10.84
N ILE A 40 5.18 13.62 11.75
CA ILE A 40 3.83 14.16 11.83
C ILE A 40 3.86 15.33 12.82
N LYS A 41 3.53 16.54 12.37
CA LYS A 41 3.28 17.67 13.27
C LYS A 41 1.81 17.98 13.31
N THR A 42 1.20 17.86 14.49
CA THR A 42 -0.16 18.32 14.73
C THR A 42 -0.17 19.77 15.18
N SER A 43 -1.07 20.57 14.63
CA SER A 43 -1.40 21.89 15.17
C SER A 43 -1.87 21.77 16.63
N PRO A 44 -1.76 22.84 17.45
CA PRO A 44 -2.31 22.84 18.82
C PRO A 44 -3.80 22.46 18.88
N SER A 45 -4.57 22.86 17.87
CA SER A 45 -5.99 22.53 17.69
C SER A 45 -6.25 21.11 17.18
N HIS A 46 -5.21 20.35 16.78
CA HIS A 46 -5.31 19.00 16.23
C HIS A 46 -6.25 18.90 15.01
N ASP A 47 -6.39 20.00 14.26
CA ASP A 47 -7.22 20.13 13.07
C ASP A 47 -6.39 20.13 11.78
N GLN A 48 -5.09 20.36 11.89
CA GLN A 48 -4.13 20.34 10.80
C GLN A 48 -2.97 19.42 11.15
N ILE A 49 -2.55 18.65 10.16
CA ILE A 49 -1.37 17.79 10.22
C ILE A 49 -0.41 18.23 9.13
N GLU A 50 0.80 18.61 9.53
CA GLU A 50 1.90 18.96 8.64
C GLU A 50 2.89 17.80 8.57
N LYS A 51 3.29 17.44 7.34
CA LYS A 51 4.40 16.52 7.08
C LYS A 51 5.72 17.29 7.22
N LYS A 52 6.63 16.84 8.09
CA LYS A 52 8.01 17.33 8.15
C LYS A 52 8.96 16.27 7.62
N ASP A 53 9.46 16.50 6.42
CA ASP A 53 10.49 15.67 5.77
C ASP A 53 11.89 15.90 6.35
N GLY A 54 12.82 15.00 6.02
CA GLY A 54 14.22 15.08 6.44
C GLY A 54 14.45 14.73 7.91
N ALA A 55 13.49 14.06 8.55
CA ALA A 55 13.67 13.56 9.91
C ALA A 55 14.50 12.28 9.91
N SER A 56 15.17 11.97 11.03
CA SER A 56 15.78 10.65 11.15
C SER A 56 14.73 9.56 11.35
N ARG A 57 14.99 8.35 10.85
CA ARG A 57 14.15 7.17 11.08
C ARG A 57 13.88 6.92 12.56
N TRP A 58 14.89 7.12 13.40
CA TRP A 58 14.75 7.08 14.86
C TRP A 58 13.79 8.14 15.41
N SER A 59 13.81 9.36 14.86
CA SER A 59 12.94 10.44 15.34
C SER A 59 11.48 10.14 15.02
N GLU A 60 11.19 9.63 13.84
CA GLU A 60 9.86 9.18 13.46
C GLU A 60 9.40 8.00 14.32
N LEU A 61 10.25 6.98 14.48
CA LEU A 61 9.96 5.83 15.36
C LEU A 61 9.74 6.27 16.81
N SER A 62 10.52 7.21 17.33
CA SER A 62 10.35 7.75 18.67
C SER A 62 8.98 8.44 18.85
N GLN A 63 8.51 9.18 17.83
CA GLN A 63 7.17 9.76 17.84
C GLN A 63 6.08 8.68 17.84
N CYS A 64 6.26 7.60 17.07
CA CYS A 64 5.38 6.43 17.11
C CYS A 64 5.35 5.80 18.51
N ILE A 65 6.51 5.55 19.13
CA ILE A 65 6.62 4.95 20.47
C ILE A 65 5.99 5.84 21.55
N ASP A 66 6.16 7.16 21.48
CA ASP A 66 5.50 8.11 22.40
C ASP A 66 3.97 8.04 22.26
N PHE A 67 3.45 7.98 21.03
CA PHE A 67 2.02 7.77 20.80
C PHE A 67 1.53 6.47 21.44
N HIS A 68 2.20 5.34 21.16
CA HIS A 68 1.77 4.02 21.67
C HIS A 68 1.94 3.88 23.17
N THR A 69 2.90 4.60 23.77
CA THR A 69 3.03 4.72 25.23
C THR A 69 1.83 5.46 25.82
N LYS A 70 1.46 6.62 25.25
CA LYS A 70 0.26 7.36 25.67
C LYS A 70 -1.02 6.56 25.41
N MET A 71 -1.04 5.73 24.37
CA MET A 71 -2.17 4.85 24.09
C MET A 71 -2.26 3.77 25.18
N ALA A 72 -1.15 3.12 25.53
CA ALA A 72 -1.09 2.14 26.62
C ALA A 72 -1.58 2.72 27.96
N GLU A 73 -1.33 4.01 28.24
CA GLU A 73 -1.90 4.72 29.40
C GLU A 73 -3.43 4.70 29.41
N ARG A 74 -4.04 4.96 28.25
CA ARG A 74 -5.47 5.20 28.12
C ARG A 74 -6.28 3.92 28.05
N VAL A 75 -5.78 2.94 27.30
CA VAL A 75 -6.46 1.66 27.09
C VAL A 75 -5.86 0.52 27.89
N TRP A 76 -4.81 0.77 28.67
CA TRP A 76 -4.19 -0.21 29.57
C TRP A 76 -3.75 -1.51 28.89
N ILE A 77 -3.06 -1.38 27.75
CA ILE A 77 -2.44 -2.53 27.06
C ILE A 77 -1.01 -2.71 27.57
N PRO A 78 -0.69 -3.80 28.30
CA PRO A 78 0.66 -4.08 28.73
C PRO A 78 1.59 -4.15 27.52
N THR A 79 2.60 -3.28 27.49
CA THR A 79 3.50 -3.15 26.33
C THR A 79 4.96 -3.26 26.78
N LYS A 80 5.66 -4.28 26.28
CA LYS A 80 7.10 -4.47 26.43
C LYS A 80 7.83 -3.90 25.23
N TYR A 81 8.94 -3.22 25.48
CA TYR A 81 9.86 -2.71 24.48
C TYR A 81 11.17 -3.47 24.57
N TRP A 82 11.65 -3.99 23.44
CA TRP A 82 12.87 -4.78 23.33
C TRP A 82 13.76 -4.15 22.27
N LEU A 83 14.91 -3.63 22.68
CA LEU A 83 15.91 -3.13 21.73
C LEU A 83 16.56 -4.30 20.99
N VAL A 84 16.84 -4.13 19.70
CA VAL A 84 17.53 -5.15 18.90
C VAL A 84 18.98 -5.31 19.36
N ASN A 85 19.70 -4.19 19.39
CA ASN A 85 21.09 -4.09 19.84
C ASN A 85 21.18 -3.85 21.35
N GLU A 86 22.27 -4.29 21.96
CA GLU A 86 22.59 -3.92 23.35
C GLU A 86 22.84 -2.42 23.41
N PRO A 87 22.13 -1.66 24.28
CA PRO A 87 22.42 -0.25 24.46
C PRO A 87 23.75 -0.08 25.21
N VAL A 88 24.43 1.05 25.00
CA VAL A 88 25.69 1.36 25.68
C VAL A 88 25.41 1.86 27.11
N GLY A 89 26.27 1.49 28.05
CA GLY A 89 26.16 1.89 29.46
C GLY A 89 25.15 1.06 30.25
N ASN A 90 24.50 1.68 31.25
CA ASN A 90 23.56 1.01 32.16
C ASN A 90 22.09 1.10 31.71
N LEU A 91 21.83 1.36 30.43
CA LEU A 91 20.47 1.41 29.91
C LEU A 91 19.90 -0.01 29.79
N PRO A 92 18.63 -0.24 30.19
CA PRO A 92 18.04 -1.56 30.07
C PRO A 92 17.69 -1.84 28.60
N LYS A 93 18.08 -3.02 28.11
CA LYS A 93 17.65 -3.51 26.79
C LYS A 93 16.13 -3.72 26.69
N ARG A 94 15.50 -4.04 27.82
CA ARG A 94 14.07 -4.35 27.91
C ARG A 94 13.42 -3.48 28.96
N PHE A 95 12.31 -2.87 28.61
CA PHE A 95 11.53 -1.99 29.49
C PHE A 95 10.05 -2.11 29.11
N ASN A 96 9.13 -1.57 29.91
CA ASN A 96 7.71 -1.76 29.70
C ASN A 96 6.88 -0.59 30.24
N VAL A 97 5.61 -0.56 29.83
CA VAL A 97 4.56 0.32 30.34
C VAL A 97 3.26 -0.47 30.51
N ALA A 98 2.43 -0.02 31.45
CA ALA A 98 1.16 -0.65 31.81
C ALA A 98 1.32 -2.13 32.23
N TRP A 99 2.47 -2.47 32.83
CA TRP A 99 2.77 -3.83 33.31
C TRP A 99 2.56 -3.96 34.83
N GLY A 100 2.77 -2.88 35.57
CA GLY A 100 2.53 -2.79 37.01
C GLY A 100 1.15 -2.24 37.37
N GLU A 101 1.07 -1.48 38.46
CA GLU A 101 -0.17 -0.80 38.86
C GLU A 101 -0.32 0.54 38.14
N ARG A 102 -1.56 1.05 38.04
CA ARG A 102 -1.86 2.36 37.42
C ARG A 102 -1.06 3.53 37.99
N LYS A 103 -0.73 3.48 39.29
CA LYS A 103 0.05 4.52 39.97
C LYS A 103 1.50 4.58 39.49
N ASP A 104 2.05 3.48 38.99
CA ASP A 104 3.44 3.36 38.54
C ASP A 104 3.61 3.81 37.08
N PHE A 105 2.51 3.92 36.32
CA PHE A 105 2.55 4.23 34.90
C PHE A 105 3.30 5.53 34.56
N HIS A 106 3.19 6.57 35.40
CA HIS A 106 3.90 7.83 35.15
C HIS A 106 5.42 7.62 35.14
N LYS A 107 5.93 6.82 36.09
CA LYS A 107 7.35 6.46 36.18
C LYS A 107 7.78 5.57 35.02
N GLU A 108 6.96 4.58 34.65
CA GLU A 108 7.21 3.71 33.49
C GLU A 108 7.31 4.53 32.18
N LYS A 109 6.38 5.48 31.98
CA LYS A 109 6.36 6.38 30.82
C LYS A 109 7.57 7.32 30.80
N GLU A 110 7.94 7.91 31.93
CA GLU A 110 9.14 8.73 32.03
C GLU A 110 10.40 7.93 31.69
N GLN A 111 10.48 6.68 32.17
CA GLN A 111 11.56 5.76 31.86
C GLN A 111 11.65 5.47 30.35
N VAL A 112 10.54 5.17 29.67
CA VAL A 112 10.51 5.01 28.20
C VAL A 112 11.05 6.26 27.51
N CYS A 113 10.54 7.43 27.87
CA CYS A 113 10.95 8.71 27.27
C CYS A 113 12.44 9.02 27.52
N GLN A 114 12.98 8.65 28.69
CA GLN A 114 14.40 8.77 28.98
C GLN A 114 15.22 7.82 28.10
N ILE A 115 14.89 6.53 28.10
CA ILE A 115 15.62 5.52 27.32
C ILE A 115 15.65 5.88 25.83
N MET A 116 14.51 6.25 25.24
CA MET A 116 14.42 6.62 23.83
C MET A 116 15.26 7.86 23.48
N ARG A 117 15.40 8.81 24.42
CA ARG A 117 16.29 9.98 24.26
C ARG A 117 17.76 9.59 24.36
N GLU A 118 18.13 8.77 25.33
CA GLU A 118 19.53 8.34 25.53
C GLU A 118 20.03 7.50 24.36
N ILE A 119 19.23 6.54 23.86
CA ILE A 119 19.61 5.71 22.71
C ILE A 119 19.89 6.55 21.47
N LYS A 120 19.16 7.66 21.26
CA LYS A 120 19.39 8.56 20.13
C LYS A 120 20.84 9.03 20.04
N HIS A 121 21.48 9.23 21.18
CA HIS A 121 22.88 9.66 21.26
C HIS A 121 23.88 8.52 21.01
N GLN A 122 23.44 7.26 21.10
CA GLN A 122 24.24 6.04 20.99
C GLN A 122 24.11 5.33 19.63
N LEU A 123 23.23 5.81 18.74
CA LEU A 123 22.96 5.13 17.46
C LEU A 123 24.23 4.94 16.60
N ASN A 124 25.29 5.71 16.80
CA ASN A 124 26.50 5.61 15.97
C ASN A 124 27.34 4.33 16.20
N ASP A 125 27.04 3.55 17.23
CA ASP A 125 27.95 2.51 17.72
C ASP A 125 27.62 1.09 17.20
N ALA A 126 26.47 0.87 16.56
CA ALA A 126 26.02 -0.45 16.13
C ALA A 126 25.66 -0.51 14.64
N ASP A 127 26.48 -1.19 13.85
CA ASP A 127 26.21 -1.44 12.42
C ASP A 127 25.43 -2.74 12.17
N ALA A 128 25.43 -3.69 13.12
CA ALA A 128 24.74 -4.96 13.01
C ALA A 128 23.24 -4.88 13.40
N ILE A 129 22.42 -5.75 12.81
CA ILE A 129 20.99 -5.86 13.08
C ILE A 129 20.66 -7.34 13.42
N PRO A 130 21.02 -7.83 14.62
CA PRO A 130 20.81 -9.22 15.03
C PRO A 130 19.32 -9.51 15.36
N LEU A 131 18.42 -9.06 14.49
CA LEU A 131 16.97 -9.14 14.65
C LEU A 131 16.51 -10.59 14.74
N ALA A 132 17.00 -11.50 13.90
CA ALA A 132 16.63 -12.91 13.95
C ALA A 132 17.03 -13.57 15.29
N CYS A 133 18.14 -13.13 15.91
CA CYS A 133 18.51 -13.59 17.24
C CYS A 133 17.53 -13.10 18.32
N GLN A 134 17.02 -11.87 18.20
CA GLN A 134 15.99 -11.37 19.11
C GLN A 134 14.65 -12.06 18.89
N LEU A 135 14.25 -12.29 17.65
CA LEU A 135 12.99 -12.97 17.34
C LEU A 135 12.97 -14.40 17.89
N ARG A 136 14.05 -15.17 17.74
CA ARG A 136 14.20 -16.48 18.41
C ARG A 136 14.09 -16.42 19.94
N LYS A 137 14.60 -15.35 20.56
CA LYS A 137 14.46 -15.14 22.02
C LYS A 137 13.01 -14.83 22.41
N ILE A 138 12.28 -14.10 21.57
CA ILE A 138 10.86 -13.83 21.74
C ILE A 138 10.06 -15.12 21.55
N GLU A 139 10.32 -15.88 20.49
CA GLU A 139 9.70 -17.17 20.22
C GLU A 139 9.90 -18.14 21.39
N ALA A 140 11.12 -18.28 21.92
CA ALA A 140 11.40 -19.11 23.08
C ALA A 140 10.69 -18.59 24.36
N PHE A 141 10.55 -17.27 24.49
CA PHE A 141 9.75 -16.67 25.56
C PHE A 141 8.26 -17.04 25.41
N LEU A 142 7.69 -16.87 24.23
CA LEU A 142 6.27 -17.10 23.95
C LEU A 142 5.89 -18.57 23.92
N SER A 143 6.79 -19.46 23.53
CA SER A 143 6.56 -20.91 23.53
C SER A 143 6.26 -21.43 24.94
N ARG A 144 6.78 -20.77 25.97
CA ARG A 144 6.46 -21.08 27.38
C ARG A 144 5.09 -20.56 27.81
N GLU A 145 4.62 -19.47 27.19
CA GLU A 145 3.30 -18.86 27.46
C GLU A 145 2.19 -19.43 26.57
N ALA A 146 2.55 -20.16 25.51
CA ALA A 146 1.62 -20.57 24.45
C ALA A 146 0.43 -21.38 24.96
N LEU A 147 0.63 -22.29 25.93
CA LEU A 147 -0.46 -23.06 26.52
C LEU A 147 -1.45 -22.15 27.25
N ARG A 148 -0.94 -21.25 28.11
CA ARG A 148 -1.77 -20.28 28.86
C ARG A 148 -2.56 -19.38 27.93
N LEU A 149 -1.92 -18.86 26.88
CA LEU A 149 -2.56 -17.98 25.90
C LEU A 149 -3.69 -18.70 25.15
N ARG A 150 -3.45 -19.94 24.70
CA ARG A 150 -4.48 -20.76 24.03
C ARG A 150 -5.66 -21.08 24.96
N GLU A 151 -5.39 -21.45 26.21
CA GLU A 151 -6.44 -21.74 27.20
C GLU A 151 -7.37 -20.55 27.46
N ARG A 152 -6.86 -19.33 27.28
CA ARG A 152 -7.63 -18.09 27.46
C ARG A 152 -8.17 -17.49 26.16
N ASN A 153 -7.87 -18.13 25.02
CA ASN A 153 -8.13 -17.56 23.70
C ASN A 153 -7.54 -16.14 23.56
N GLU A 154 -6.34 -15.95 24.10
CA GLU A 154 -5.60 -14.70 24.06
C GLU A 154 -4.41 -14.78 23.10
N TYR A 155 -3.94 -13.65 22.60
CA TYR A 155 -2.72 -13.55 21.78
C TYR A 155 -1.78 -12.45 22.26
N VAL A 156 -0.52 -12.53 21.84
CA VAL A 156 0.48 -11.46 22.05
C VAL A 156 0.77 -10.80 20.70
N GLY A 157 0.53 -9.50 20.60
CA GLY A 157 0.86 -8.73 19.40
C GLY A 157 2.35 -8.41 19.35
N ILE A 158 3.02 -8.69 18.23
CA ILE A 158 4.44 -8.36 18.03
C ILE A 158 4.54 -7.27 16.98
N VAL A 159 5.19 -6.16 17.32
CA VAL A 159 5.49 -5.08 16.36
C VAL A 159 6.99 -5.02 16.17
N ILE A 160 7.47 -5.31 14.96
CA ILE A 160 8.88 -5.25 14.59
C ILE A 160 9.11 -3.91 13.90
N CYS A 161 9.84 -3.01 14.54
CA CYS A 161 10.23 -1.72 13.97
C CYS A 161 11.66 -1.82 13.42
N THR A 162 11.81 -1.94 12.10
CA THR A 162 13.11 -2.20 11.46
C THR A 162 13.28 -1.46 10.13
N GLN A 163 14.53 -1.19 9.74
CA GLN A 163 14.90 -0.62 8.45
C GLN A 163 15.67 -1.61 7.55
N GLY A 164 15.93 -2.83 8.00
CA GLY A 164 16.79 -3.80 7.31
C GLY A 164 16.29 -5.23 7.39
N GLU A 165 16.96 -6.12 6.66
CA GLU A 165 16.65 -7.56 6.69
C GLU A 165 16.99 -8.17 8.06
N PRO A 166 16.22 -9.18 8.50
CA PRO A 166 16.51 -9.89 9.73
C PRO A 166 17.76 -10.74 9.56
N THR A 167 18.84 -10.35 10.24
CA THR A 167 20.06 -11.17 10.29
C THR A 167 20.21 -11.88 11.62
N ASP A 168 20.77 -13.10 11.62
CA ASP A 168 21.30 -13.71 12.83
C ASP A 168 22.62 -13.04 13.26
N GLU A 169 23.19 -13.48 14.38
CA GLU A 169 24.48 -12.98 14.89
C GLU A 169 25.65 -13.17 13.89
N ARG A 170 25.45 -13.97 12.83
CA ARG A 170 26.40 -14.25 11.76
C ARG A 170 25.94 -13.67 10.40
N GLY A 171 24.89 -12.86 10.35
CA GLY A 171 24.39 -12.26 9.11
C GLY A 171 23.40 -13.12 8.31
N ARG A 172 22.95 -14.27 8.81
CA ARG A 172 22.14 -15.24 8.03
C ARG A 172 20.63 -15.02 8.21
N THR A 173 19.89 -15.22 7.13
CA THR A 173 18.42 -15.18 7.07
C THR A 173 17.83 -16.61 7.23
N GLY A 174 16.60 -16.74 7.75
CA GLY A 174 15.93 -18.05 7.95
C GLY A 174 14.41 -17.93 8.15
N PRO A 175 13.63 -19.03 8.00
CA PRO A 175 12.17 -19.01 8.09
C PRO A 175 11.68 -19.03 9.56
N GLU A 176 10.62 -18.26 9.88
CA GLU A 176 10.04 -18.15 11.24
C GLU A 176 8.50 -18.34 11.26
N THR A 177 7.91 -18.38 12.46
CA THR A 177 6.70 -19.13 12.88
C THR A 177 5.43 -18.29 13.22
N LEU A 178 4.37 -18.99 13.64
CA LEU A 178 2.94 -18.61 13.87
C LEU A 178 2.67 -17.52 14.95
N LEU A 179 2.84 -16.24 14.62
CA LEU A 179 2.53 -15.10 15.51
C LEU A 179 1.85 -14.00 14.69
N LYS A 180 0.88 -13.27 15.27
CA LYS A 180 0.37 -12.02 14.64
C LYS A 180 1.46 -10.96 14.73
N ILE A 181 2.19 -10.82 13.63
CA ILE A 181 3.35 -9.94 13.51
C ILE A 181 2.94 -8.75 12.68
N ILE A 182 3.21 -7.55 13.20
CA ILE A 182 3.17 -6.32 12.43
C ILE A 182 4.62 -5.93 12.17
N VAL A 183 5.03 -5.82 10.91
CA VAL A 183 6.34 -5.28 10.56
C VAL A 183 6.18 -3.81 10.19
N ARG A 184 6.57 -2.92 11.11
CA ARG A 184 6.65 -1.48 10.84
C ARG A 184 8.00 -1.16 10.19
N LEU A 185 7.97 -0.85 8.90
CA LEU A 185 9.15 -0.45 8.16
C LEU A 185 9.56 0.97 8.52
N CYS A 186 10.87 1.14 8.70
CA CYS A 186 11.52 2.41 9.02
C CYS A 186 12.40 2.85 7.84
N THR A 187 12.07 2.43 6.62
CA THR A 187 12.93 2.56 5.43
C THR A 187 12.11 2.61 4.16
N ASP A 188 12.52 3.43 3.20
CA ASP A 188 11.96 3.44 1.85
C ASP A 188 12.81 2.59 0.89
N ASN A 189 13.66 1.70 1.43
CA ASN A 189 14.49 0.83 0.61
C ASN A 189 13.61 -0.27 0.00
N ASP A 190 13.29 -0.11 -1.28
CA ASP A 190 12.47 -1.05 -2.07
C ASP A 190 12.88 -2.52 -1.88
N VAL A 191 14.18 -2.83 -1.73
CA VAL A 191 14.64 -4.22 -1.54
C VAL A 191 14.09 -4.79 -0.22
N ILE A 192 14.15 -4.00 0.85
CA ILE A 192 13.66 -4.37 2.18
C ILE A 192 12.13 -4.44 2.19
N VAL A 193 11.46 -3.45 1.59
CA VAL A 193 9.99 -3.47 1.45
C VAL A 193 9.57 -4.69 0.64
N ASN A 194 10.27 -5.01 -0.46
CA ASN A 194 9.99 -6.20 -1.25
C ASN A 194 10.18 -7.50 -0.46
N PHE A 195 11.24 -7.58 0.34
CA PHE A 195 11.51 -8.71 1.21
C PHE A 195 10.36 -8.94 2.19
N TYR A 196 9.94 -7.90 2.91
CA TYR A 196 8.87 -8.03 3.91
C TYR A 196 7.51 -8.31 3.28
N ASN A 197 7.12 -7.65 2.18
CA ASN A 197 5.87 -8.00 1.51
C ASN A 197 5.90 -9.44 0.94
N THR A 198 7.08 -9.96 0.58
CA THR A 198 7.20 -11.38 0.22
C THR A 198 6.98 -12.29 1.42
N LEU A 199 7.36 -11.86 2.63
CA LEU A 199 7.07 -12.60 3.86
C LEU A 199 5.58 -12.56 4.18
N ASP A 200 4.93 -11.41 4.03
CA ASP A 200 3.48 -11.26 4.24
C ASP A 200 2.67 -12.20 3.35
N THR A 201 3.04 -12.39 2.08
CA THR A 201 2.35 -13.40 1.23
C THR A 201 2.51 -14.86 1.69
N LYS A 202 3.43 -15.14 2.64
CA LYS A 202 3.76 -16.49 3.13
C LYS A 202 3.33 -16.72 4.58
N TYR A 203 3.13 -15.66 5.34
CA TYR A 203 2.90 -15.69 6.78
C TYR A 203 1.77 -14.72 7.13
N ASP A 204 1.09 -14.95 8.24
CA ASP A 204 0.06 -14.04 8.75
C ASP A 204 0.74 -12.81 9.40
N CYS A 205 1.22 -11.86 8.58
CA CYS A 205 1.93 -10.68 9.06
C CYS A 205 1.73 -9.38 8.23
N ASP A 206 0.93 -8.44 8.75
CA ASP A 206 0.78 -7.09 8.18
C ASP A 206 2.13 -6.34 8.12
N VAL A 207 2.51 -5.86 6.93
CA VAL A 207 3.70 -5.04 6.68
C VAL A 207 3.27 -3.59 6.45
N LEU A 208 3.65 -2.72 7.39
CA LEU A 208 3.30 -1.30 7.38
C LEU A 208 4.49 -0.43 6.99
N ASP A 209 4.30 0.39 5.96
CA ASP A 209 5.18 1.52 5.66
C ASP A 209 4.91 2.70 6.61
N ASP A 210 5.54 3.85 6.35
CA ASP A 210 5.20 5.07 7.07
C ASP A 210 3.77 5.54 6.76
N PHE A 211 3.16 6.28 7.70
CA PHE A 211 1.79 6.78 7.58
C PHE A 211 1.49 7.49 6.25
N TRP A 212 2.43 8.28 5.72
CA TRP A 212 2.21 9.06 4.52
C TRP A 212 2.20 8.19 3.28
N SER A 213 3.11 7.22 3.21
CA SER A 213 3.17 6.24 2.13
C SER A 213 1.87 5.42 2.09
N GLU A 214 1.49 4.80 3.21
CA GLU A 214 0.21 4.07 3.39
C GLU A 214 -1.00 4.90 2.93
N ALA A 215 -1.08 6.15 3.37
CA ALA A 215 -2.21 7.01 3.07
C ALA A 215 -2.30 7.42 1.59
N LEU A 216 -1.20 7.30 0.83
CA LEU A 216 -1.18 7.44 -0.62
C LEU A 216 -1.55 6.14 -1.35
N GLU A 217 -1.31 4.98 -0.73
CA GLU A 217 -1.60 3.66 -1.29
C GLU A 217 -3.08 3.32 -1.21
N VAL A 218 -3.69 3.45 -0.03
CA VAL A 218 -5.08 3.05 0.23
C VAL A 218 -6.07 3.63 -0.79
N PRO A 219 -6.03 4.93 -1.17
CA PRO A 219 -6.98 5.47 -2.15
C PRO A 219 -6.83 4.91 -3.57
N LEU A 220 -5.79 4.13 -3.87
CA LEU A 220 -5.66 3.41 -5.14
C LEU A 220 -6.60 2.21 -5.22
N HIS A 221 -6.82 1.57 -4.08
CA HIS A 221 -7.68 0.40 -3.94
C HIS A 221 -9.07 0.79 -3.43
N ASN A 222 -9.13 1.69 -2.46
CA ASN A 222 -10.34 2.12 -1.78
C ASN A 222 -10.48 3.66 -1.86
N PRO A 223 -10.74 4.23 -3.06
CA PRO A 223 -10.76 5.69 -3.29
C PRO A 223 -11.89 6.45 -2.56
N TRP A 224 -12.82 5.71 -1.95
CA TRP A 224 -13.88 6.23 -1.10
C TRP A 224 -13.43 6.42 0.35
N LEU A 225 -12.30 5.82 0.78
CA LEU A 225 -11.79 5.90 2.14
C LEU A 225 -10.75 7.03 2.28
N THR A 226 -10.88 7.80 3.35
CA THR A 226 -9.81 8.68 3.85
C THR A 226 -8.99 7.90 4.87
N TYR A 227 -7.80 7.45 4.47
CA TYR A 227 -6.88 6.79 5.39
C TYR A 227 -6.26 7.81 6.36
N GLY A 228 -6.83 7.85 7.55
CA GLY A 228 -6.41 8.76 8.62
C GLY A 228 -5.40 8.12 9.57
N ILE A 229 -4.65 8.97 10.29
CA ILE A 229 -3.65 8.51 11.27
C ILE A 229 -4.24 7.57 12.33
N GLY A 230 -5.54 7.69 12.64
CA GLY A 230 -6.22 6.78 13.57
C GLY A 230 -6.21 5.32 13.12
N ILE A 231 -6.49 5.04 11.83
CA ILE A 231 -6.47 3.68 11.26
C ILE A 231 -5.05 3.13 11.31
N HIS A 232 -4.09 3.92 10.84
CA HIS A 232 -2.68 3.54 10.85
C HIS A 232 -2.18 3.17 12.26
N ARG A 233 -2.53 3.97 13.28
CA ARG A 233 -2.15 3.68 14.67
C ARG A 233 -2.86 2.45 15.26
N LEU A 234 -4.03 2.06 14.75
CA LEU A 234 -4.70 0.82 15.14
C LEU A 234 -3.99 -0.41 14.55
N ARG A 235 -3.60 -0.35 13.26
CA ARG A 235 -2.78 -1.40 12.63
C ARG A 235 -1.45 -1.59 13.38
N GLU A 236 -0.70 -0.51 13.59
CA GLU A 236 0.55 -0.51 14.38
C GLU A 236 0.38 -0.99 15.85
N ALA A 237 -0.84 -0.97 16.37
CA ALA A 237 -1.16 -1.42 17.72
C ALA A 237 -1.44 -2.92 17.81
N CYS A 238 -1.42 -3.65 16.70
CA CYS A 238 -1.95 -5.02 16.60
C CYS A 238 -3.45 -5.10 16.91
N LEU A 239 -4.19 -4.01 16.68
CA LEU A 239 -5.63 -3.90 16.86
C LEU A 239 -6.40 -3.86 15.54
N GLY A 240 -5.68 -3.86 14.40
CA GLY A 240 -6.27 -3.98 13.08
C GLY A 240 -6.90 -5.36 12.86
N THR A 241 -8.07 -5.34 12.22
CA THR A 241 -8.72 -6.54 11.67
C THR A 241 -8.13 -6.86 10.31
N ASP A 242 -8.40 -8.06 9.79
CA ASP A 242 -7.89 -8.50 8.49
C ASP A 242 -8.37 -7.56 7.36
N LEU A 243 -9.59 -7.01 7.47
CA LEU A 243 -10.10 -5.98 6.57
C LEU A 243 -9.28 -4.68 6.57
N MET A 244 -8.59 -4.36 7.67
CA MET A 244 -7.70 -3.19 7.71
C MET A 244 -6.38 -3.45 7.01
N ASP A 245 -5.91 -4.69 7.05
CA ASP A 245 -4.71 -5.16 6.35
C ASP A 245 -4.92 -5.06 4.83
N ASP A 246 -6.09 -5.48 4.36
CA ASP A 246 -6.45 -5.47 2.94
C ASP A 246 -6.60 -4.06 2.32
N LEU A 247 -6.63 -2.98 3.11
CA LEU A 247 -7.03 -1.64 2.66
C LEU A 247 -6.10 -1.05 1.58
N ASP A 248 -4.80 -1.30 1.70
CA ASP A 248 -3.76 -0.86 0.77
C ASP A 248 -3.40 -1.92 -0.28
N GLU A 249 -3.91 -3.14 -0.14
CA GLU A 249 -3.60 -4.25 -1.04
C GLU A 249 -4.67 -4.48 -2.11
N MET A 250 -5.95 -4.34 -1.73
CA MET A 250 -7.09 -4.69 -2.56
C MET A 250 -8.33 -3.82 -2.35
N SER A 251 -9.15 -3.74 -3.40
CA SER A 251 -10.43 -3.06 -3.31
C SER A 251 -11.41 -3.95 -2.55
N LEU A 252 -11.97 -3.45 -1.46
CA LEU A 252 -13.00 -4.17 -0.72
C LEU A 252 -14.23 -4.41 -1.60
N SER A 253 -14.80 -5.60 -1.47
CA SER A 253 -16.10 -5.97 -2.01
C SER A 253 -17.23 -5.24 -1.28
N LEU A 254 -18.47 -5.50 -1.71
CA LEU A 254 -19.65 -4.90 -1.08
C LEU A 254 -19.83 -5.39 0.35
N ASP A 255 -19.67 -6.70 0.54
CA ASP A 255 -19.88 -7.35 1.83
C ASP A 255 -18.75 -6.97 2.79
N GLU A 256 -17.48 -7.04 2.34
CA GLU A 256 -16.32 -6.59 3.12
C GLU A 256 -16.39 -5.11 3.49
N LEU A 257 -16.98 -4.26 2.64
CA LEU A 257 -17.18 -2.86 3.00
C LEU A 257 -18.25 -2.70 4.09
N ASP A 258 -19.36 -3.43 3.98
CA ASP A 258 -20.40 -3.40 5.01
C ASP A 258 -19.79 -3.86 6.34
N ASP A 259 -19.05 -4.97 6.34
CA ASP A 259 -18.28 -5.46 7.49
C ASP A 259 -17.31 -4.39 8.00
N PHE A 260 -16.49 -3.79 7.15
CA PHE A 260 -15.57 -2.70 7.55
C PHE A 260 -16.34 -1.53 8.20
N CYS A 261 -17.50 -1.17 7.66
CA CYS A 261 -18.33 -0.11 8.22
C CYS A 261 -18.96 -0.49 9.57
N LEU A 262 -19.36 -1.75 9.73
CA LEU A 262 -19.84 -2.36 10.96
C LEU A 262 -18.75 -2.38 12.03
N GLU A 263 -17.54 -2.78 11.68
CA GLU A 263 -16.40 -2.85 12.59
C GLU A 263 -15.95 -1.47 13.10
N PHE A 264 -15.99 -0.45 12.23
CA PHE A 264 -15.32 0.83 12.49
C PHE A 264 -16.25 1.98 12.87
N PHE A 265 -17.50 2.00 12.39
CA PHE A 265 -18.41 3.13 12.58
C PHE A 265 -19.73 2.75 13.25
N LEU A 266 -20.32 1.62 12.86
CA LEU A 266 -21.70 1.27 13.15
C LEU A 266 -21.85 0.38 14.41
N GLY A 267 -20.89 -0.51 14.68
CA GLY A 267 -21.03 -1.60 15.64
C GLY A 267 -21.94 -2.72 15.18
N LYS A 268 -22.15 -3.71 16.05
CA LYS A 268 -23.12 -4.79 15.85
C LYS A 268 -24.53 -4.19 15.70
N TYR A 269 -24.94 -3.96 14.46
CA TYR A 269 -26.31 -3.54 14.12
C TYR A 269 -27.25 -4.73 14.35
N ASN A 270 -28.51 -4.46 14.68
CA ASN A 270 -29.51 -5.54 14.68
C ASN A 270 -29.75 -5.97 13.21
N ASP A 271 -29.72 -7.30 12.98
CA ASP A 271 -29.72 -8.10 11.73
C ASP A 271 -30.73 -7.74 10.61
N VAL A 272 -30.95 -6.46 10.29
CA VAL A 272 -31.81 -6.09 9.16
C VAL A 272 -30.93 -5.91 7.93
N PRO A 273 -31.06 -6.77 6.89
CA PRO A 273 -30.38 -6.54 5.63
C PRO A 273 -30.83 -5.20 5.07
N LEU A 274 -29.91 -4.24 5.02
CA LEU A 274 -30.18 -2.93 4.45
C LEU A 274 -30.07 -3.06 2.93
N SER A 275 -31.07 -2.53 2.21
CA SER A 275 -30.85 -2.20 0.81
C SER A 275 -29.65 -1.25 0.69
N ILE A 276 -28.97 -1.23 -0.46
CA ILE A 276 -27.82 -0.34 -0.67
C ILE A 276 -28.15 1.14 -0.36
N ASP A 277 -29.38 1.57 -0.69
CA ASP A 277 -29.86 2.92 -0.38
C ASP A 277 -30.03 3.13 1.13
N GLY A 278 -30.53 2.11 1.85
CA GLY A 278 -30.65 2.11 3.32
C GLY A 278 -29.28 2.18 3.99
N PHE A 279 -28.33 1.36 3.53
CA PHE A 279 -26.94 1.34 3.99
C PHE A 279 -26.28 2.72 3.81
N LEU A 280 -26.30 3.27 2.59
CA LEU A 280 -25.69 4.57 2.29
C LEU A 280 -26.35 5.72 3.06
N SER A 281 -27.67 5.66 3.27
CA SER A 281 -28.40 6.65 4.07
C SER A 281 -27.97 6.62 5.54
N ASN A 282 -27.87 5.42 6.13
CA ASN A 282 -27.40 5.22 7.50
C ASN A 282 -25.94 5.66 7.67
N LEU A 283 -25.08 5.29 6.73
CA LEU A 283 -23.68 5.71 6.72
C LEU A 283 -23.54 7.25 6.65
N ARG A 284 -24.33 7.93 5.79
CA ARG A 284 -24.40 9.41 5.76
C ARG A 284 -24.87 10.02 7.09
N ASN A 285 -25.80 9.39 7.80
CA ASN A 285 -26.27 9.87 9.10
C ASN A 285 -25.14 9.81 10.15
N ILE A 286 -24.34 8.75 10.13
CA ILE A 286 -23.24 8.54 11.08
C ILE A 286 -22.08 9.49 10.78
N LEU A 287 -21.65 9.56 9.52
CA LEU A 287 -20.53 10.42 9.12
C LEU A 287 -20.82 11.91 9.31
N ARG A 288 -22.09 12.33 9.30
CA ARG A 288 -22.49 13.71 9.66
C ARG A 288 -22.17 14.07 11.11
N ARG A 289 -22.12 13.08 12.01
CA ARG A 289 -21.81 13.27 13.44
C ARG A 289 -20.34 12.98 13.76
N ALA A 290 -19.66 12.23 12.90
CA ALA A 290 -18.25 11.92 13.05
C ALA A 290 -17.37 13.16 12.85
N LYS A 291 -16.30 13.27 13.63
CA LYS A 291 -15.28 14.30 13.42
C LYS A 291 -14.61 14.06 12.06
N LEU A 292 -14.40 15.13 11.30
CA LEU A 292 -13.60 15.09 10.09
C LEU A 292 -12.16 14.68 10.41
N VAL A 293 -11.52 14.01 9.46
CA VAL A 293 -10.15 13.51 9.58
C VAL A 293 -9.29 14.12 8.50
N TRP A 294 -8.07 14.47 8.89
CA TRP A 294 -7.09 14.99 7.95
C TRP A 294 -6.79 13.97 6.85
N ASN A 295 -7.04 14.36 5.61
CA ASN A 295 -6.73 13.57 4.44
C ASN A 295 -5.39 14.04 3.85
N PRO A 296 -4.32 13.24 3.96
CA PRO A 296 -3.00 13.64 3.49
C PRO A 296 -2.93 13.79 1.96
N VAL A 297 -3.77 13.06 1.21
CA VAL A 297 -3.83 13.16 -0.25
C VAL A 297 -4.50 14.47 -0.69
N LYS A 298 -5.57 14.89 0.00
CA LYS A 298 -6.31 16.11 -0.30
C LYS A 298 -5.78 17.35 0.44
N ASN A 299 -4.83 17.16 1.36
CA ASN A 299 -4.25 18.19 2.23
C ASN A 299 -5.33 19.04 2.95
N ARG A 300 -6.39 18.38 3.43
CA ARG A 300 -7.52 19.00 4.16
C ARG A 300 -8.29 17.96 4.97
N SER A 301 -9.03 18.41 5.96
CA SER A 301 -9.95 17.53 6.70
C SER A 301 -11.15 17.14 5.84
N THR A 302 -11.44 15.84 5.75
CA THR A 302 -12.57 15.26 5.03
C THR A 302 -13.29 14.23 5.88
N PRO A 303 -14.51 13.81 5.50
CA PRO A 303 -15.14 12.65 6.12
C PRO A 303 -14.26 11.41 5.98
N TRP A 304 -14.40 10.46 6.91
CA TRP A 304 -13.74 9.16 6.81
C TRP A 304 -14.10 8.43 5.52
N ILE A 305 -15.37 8.44 5.14
CA ILE A 305 -15.86 7.82 3.91
C ILE A 305 -16.54 8.86 3.02
N ASP A 306 -16.14 8.91 1.76
CA ASP A 306 -16.79 9.67 0.69
C ASP A 306 -17.97 8.86 0.14
N VAL A 307 -19.15 9.06 0.76
CA VAL A 307 -20.35 8.25 0.46
C VAL A 307 -20.83 8.44 -0.98
N ASP A 308 -20.61 9.61 -1.58
CA ASP A 308 -21.01 9.87 -2.96
C ASP A 308 -20.09 9.16 -3.94
N LYS A 309 -18.78 9.13 -3.65
CA LYS A 309 -17.83 8.29 -4.40
C LYS A 309 -18.22 6.83 -4.30
N LEU A 310 -18.62 6.39 -3.11
CA LEU A 310 -19.02 5.03 -2.84
C LEU A 310 -20.30 4.63 -3.61
N ASP A 311 -21.35 5.45 -3.53
CA ASP A 311 -22.61 5.27 -4.27
C ASP A 311 -22.36 5.18 -5.78
N TYR A 312 -21.51 6.05 -6.32
CA TYR A 312 -21.12 6.02 -7.73
C TYR A 312 -20.48 4.68 -8.12
N LEU A 313 -19.54 4.17 -7.31
CA LEU A 313 -18.87 2.89 -7.60
C LEU A 313 -19.87 1.72 -7.60
N PHE A 314 -20.83 1.72 -6.68
CA PHE A 314 -21.83 0.68 -6.59
C PHE A 314 -22.85 0.70 -7.72
N ARG A 315 -23.42 1.88 -8.02
CA ARG A 315 -24.37 2.00 -9.13
C ARG A 315 -23.71 1.67 -10.47
N LYS A 316 -22.44 2.03 -10.64
CA LYS A 316 -21.68 1.67 -11.84
C LYS A 316 -21.53 0.16 -11.99
N LYS A 317 -21.16 -0.57 -10.93
CA LYS A 317 -21.05 -2.04 -10.95
C LYS A 317 -22.40 -2.70 -11.29
N ALA A 318 -23.49 -2.25 -10.66
CA ALA A 318 -24.83 -2.76 -10.93
C ALA A 318 -25.29 -2.57 -12.39
N LEU A 319 -24.97 -1.42 -13.00
CA LEU A 319 -25.25 -1.15 -14.41
C LEU A 319 -24.41 -2.02 -15.35
N SER A 320 -23.15 -2.25 -15.01
CA SER A 320 -22.25 -3.10 -15.83
C SER A 320 -22.62 -4.58 -15.80
N GLY A 321 -23.25 -5.08 -14.71
CA GLY A 321 -23.67 -6.48 -14.61
C GLY A 321 -24.90 -6.84 -15.44
N ARG A 322 -25.75 -5.87 -15.81
CA ARG A 322 -26.98 -6.11 -16.60
C ARG A 322 -26.78 -6.14 -18.10
N THR A 323 -25.66 -5.60 -18.58
CA THR A 323 -25.31 -5.68 -19.99
C THR A 323 -24.29 -6.80 -20.18
N GLY A 324 -24.76 -8.00 -20.49
CA GLY A 324 -23.91 -9.12 -20.94
C GLY A 324 -23.10 -8.83 -22.23
N LYS A 325 -23.04 -7.57 -22.67
CA LYS A 325 -22.09 -7.07 -23.67
C LYS A 325 -20.99 -6.31 -22.93
N ARG A 326 -19.83 -6.96 -22.82
CA ARG A 326 -18.54 -6.37 -22.41
C ARG A 326 -18.35 -5.00 -23.06
N GLU A 327 -18.47 -3.94 -22.26
CA GLU A 327 -18.07 -2.60 -22.69
C GLU A 327 -16.54 -2.46 -22.63
N SER A 328 -15.95 -2.25 -23.80
CA SER A 328 -14.55 -1.84 -23.93
C SER A 328 -14.44 -0.36 -23.56
N TYR A 329 -13.70 -0.05 -22.49
CA TYR A 329 -13.28 1.32 -22.23
C TYR A 329 -12.18 1.74 -23.23
N CYS A 330 -12.59 2.56 -24.20
CA CYS A 330 -11.83 3.62 -24.91
C CYS A 330 -12.53 3.92 -26.25
N ARG A 331 -13.54 4.79 -26.26
CA ARG A 331 -13.85 5.60 -27.43
C ARG A 331 -13.70 7.07 -27.05
N VAL A 332 -12.65 7.68 -27.59
CA VAL A 332 -12.48 9.13 -27.67
C VAL A 332 -13.63 9.67 -28.52
N PRO A 333 -14.31 10.77 -28.14
CA PRO A 333 -15.32 11.39 -28.99
C PRO A 333 -14.63 11.99 -30.24
N PRO A 334 -15.22 11.87 -31.44
CA PRO A 334 -14.67 12.53 -32.62
C PRO A 334 -14.81 14.05 -32.46
N SER A 335 -13.70 14.76 -32.66
CA SER A 335 -13.64 16.22 -32.77
C SER A 335 -14.36 16.71 -34.05
N PRO A 336 -15.01 17.89 -34.05
CA PRO A 336 -15.78 18.36 -35.18
C PRO A 336 -14.95 19.09 -36.26
N ALA A 337 -15.27 18.74 -37.51
CA ALA A 337 -15.18 19.51 -38.75
C ALA A 337 -13.80 19.74 -39.42
N ALA A 338 -13.65 19.12 -40.60
CA ALA A 338 -13.11 19.80 -41.80
C ALA A 338 -13.72 19.18 -43.06
N LYS A 339 -14.76 19.84 -43.60
CA LYS A 339 -15.24 19.65 -44.97
C LYS A 339 -14.22 20.27 -45.92
N LYS A 340 -13.67 19.51 -46.89
CA LYS A 340 -13.35 20.04 -48.24
C LYS A 340 -13.15 18.93 -49.28
N LYS A 341 -14.07 19.00 -50.26
CA LYS A 341 -13.96 18.74 -51.70
C LYS A 341 -13.37 17.42 -52.21
N ALA A 342 -14.30 16.64 -52.75
CA ALA A 342 -14.12 15.64 -53.79
C ALA A 342 -13.45 16.22 -55.05
N LEU A 343 -12.58 15.43 -55.67
CA LEU A 343 -12.45 15.38 -57.13
C LEU A 343 -11.97 13.99 -57.60
N SER A 344 -12.73 13.47 -58.56
CA SER A 344 -12.34 12.58 -59.66
C SER A 344 -12.00 11.10 -59.38
N MET A 345 -13.02 10.26 -59.61
CA MET A 345 -12.87 8.88 -60.03
C MET A 345 -12.38 8.84 -61.49
N LYS A 346 -11.34 8.03 -61.77
CA LYS A 346 -11.17 7.38 -63.06
C LYS A 346 -10.75 5.93 -62.85
N THR A 347 -11.20 5.16 -63.82
CA THR A 347 -11.51 3.74 -63.83
C THR A 347 -10.29 2.83 -63.99
N LEU A 348 -10.49 1.64 -63.43
CA LEU A 348 -9.75 0.39 -63.56
C LEU A 348 -9.37 0.01 -65.00
N HIS A 349 -8.14 -0.51 -65.17
CA HIS A 349 -7.82 -1.56 -66.14
C HIS A 349 -7.25 -2.77 -65.39
N HIS A 350 -7.77 -3.95 -65.70
CA HIS A 350 -7.38 -5.26 -65.18
C HIS A 350 -6.06 -5.76 -65.78
N SER A 351 -5.23 -6.41 -64.95
CA SER A 351 -4.40 -7.57 -65.31
C SER A 351 -4.02 -8.38 -64.03
N PRO A 352 -3.97 -9.73 -64.07
CA PRO A 352 -3.80 -10.57 -62.89
C PRO A 352 -2.34 -11.12 -62.77
N PRO A 353 -2.04 -12.00 -61.80
CA PRO A 353 -1.13 -11.75 -60.70
C PRO A 353 0.32 -12.21 -60.97
N GLN A 354 1.30 -11.50 -60.41
CA GLN A 354 2.63 -12.07 -60.16
C GLN A 354 2.91 -12.09 -58.67
N ALA A 355 3.06 -13.31 -58.16
CA ALA A 355 3.46 -13.60 -56.81
C ALA A 355 4.89 -13.11 -56.58
N SER A 356 5.03 -12.10 -55.73
CA SER A 356 6.30 -11.76 -55.09
C SER A 356 6.07 -11.77 -53.59
N HIS A 357 6.67 -12.74 -52.90
CA HIS A 357 6.84 -12.72 -51.46
C HIS A 357 7.68 -11.48 -51.07
N GLN A 358 7.03 -10.35 -50.81
CA GLN A 358 7.64 -9.26 -50.07
C GLN A 358 7.65 -9.64 -48.59
N ARG A 359 8.84 -10.01 -48.13
CA ARG A 359 9.22 -10.02 -46.71
C ARG A 359 8.88 -8.63 -46.15
N VAL A 360 7.92 -8.58 -45.22
CA VAL A 360 7.66 -7.38 -44.40
C VAL A 360 8.97 -7.03 -43.71
N ALA A 361 9.49 -5.84 -44.01
CA ALA A 361 10.67 -5.29 -43.34
C ALA A 361 10.39 -5.27 -41.83
N SER A 362 11.25 -5.88 -41.04
CA SER A 362 11.20 -5.81 -39.58
C SER A 362 11.29 -4.35 -39.16
N GLU A 363 10.19 -3.81 -38.63
CA GLU A 363 10.16 -2.48 -38.05
C GLU A 363 11.23 -2.38 -36.97
N ASN A 364 12.06 -1.34 -37.05
CA ASN A 364 13.15 -1.10 -36.13
C ASN A 364 12.55 -0.89 -34.72
N PRO A 365 12.83 -1.77 -33.73
CA PRO A 365 12.16 -1.75 -32.42
C PRO A 365 12.42 -0.47 -31.61
N ASN A 366 13.39 0.35 -32.02
CA ASN A 366 13.81 1.61 -31.40
C ASN A 366 13.16 2.87 -32.01
N SER A 367 11.95 2.77 -32.55
CA SER A 367 11.21 3.97 -32.94
C SER A 367 10.96 4.84 -31.69
N LYS A 368 11.61 6.01 -31.63
CA LYS A 368 11.41 7.03 -30.58
C LYS A 368 10.04 7.74 -30.67
N ASP A 369 9.20 7.30 -31.61
CA ASP A 369 7.85 7.81 -31.77
C ASP A 369 6.93 7.27 -30.67
N ILE A 370 6.54 8.17 -29.78
CA ILE A 370 5.65 7.90 -28.64
C ILE A 370 4.31 7.32 -29.12
N ASP A 371 3.77 7.83 -30.23
CA ASP A 371 2.50 7.36 -30.78
C ASP A 371 2.65 5.95 -31.34
N ALA A 372 3.79 5.65 -31.98
CA ALA A 372 4.10 4.30 -32.45
C ALA A 372 4.24 3.31 -31.29
N ALA A 373 4.92 3.69 -30.20
CA ALA A 373 5.08 2.83 -29.02
C ALA A 373 3.74 2.60 -28.30
N ILE A 374 2.95 3.65 -28.06
CA ILE A 374 1.61 3.53 -27.46
C ILE A 374 0.71 2.67 -28.35
N LYS A 375 0.75 2.88 -29.67
CA LYS A 375 -0.01 2.09 -30.64
C LYS A 375 0.44 0.63 -30.62
N ARG A 376 1.74 0.35 -30.58
CA ARG A 376 2.32 -1.00 -30.45
C ARG A 376 1.79 -1.71 -29.20
N TRP A 377 1.79 -1.05 -28.06
CA TRP A 377 1.25 -1.63 -26.82
C TRP A 377 -0.29 -1.74 -26.81
N SER A 378 -0.99 -0.83 -27.51
CA SER A 378 -2.45 -0.78 -27.55
C SER A 378 -3.08 -1.74 -28.55
N ILE A 379 -2.35 -2.17 -29.59
CA ILE A 379 -2.88 -3.07 -30.61
C ILE A 379 -2.98 -4.50 -30.05
N SER A 380 -4.22 -4.96 -29.91
CA SER A 380 -4.59 -6.33 -30.25
C SER A 380 -6.04 -6.29 -30.72
N ARG A 381 -6.23 -6.22 -32.05
CA ARG A 381 -7.58 -6.34 -32.64
C ARG A 381 -8.02 -7.80 -32.75
N ASN A 382 -7.10 -8.76 -32.66
CA ASN A 382 -7.34 -10.19 -32.92
C ASN A 382 -7.00 -11.12 -31.73
N GLY A 383 -6.71 -10.57 -30.55
CA GLY A 383 -6.62 -11.35 -29.31
C GLY A 383 -5.29 -12.06 -29.02
N THR A 384 -4.42 -12.29 -30.00
CA THR A 384 -3.19 -13.10 -29.80
C THR A 384 -1.90 -12.31 -29.61
N ASP A 385 -1.82 -11.05 -30.07
CA ASP A 385 -0.52 -10.37 -30.23
C ASP A 385 -0.37 -9.13 -29.34
N SER A 386 -0.98 -9.12 -28.14
CA SER A 386 -0.74 -7.99 -27.24
C SER A 386 0.63 -8.09 -26.58
N VAL A 387 1.34 -6.97 -26.55
CA VAL A 387 2.60 -6.84 -25.81
C VAL A 387 2.39 -7.23 -24.36
N LYS A 388 3.24 -8.14 -23.85
CA LYS A 388 3.19 -8.61 -22.46
C LYS A 388 3.42 -7.44 -21.51
N LEU A 389 2.80 -7.50 -20.33
CA LEU A 389 2.93 -6.44 -19.31
C LEU A 389 4.40 -6.19 -18.93
N GLU A 390 5.21 -7.25 -18.83
CA GLU A 390 6.66 -7.17 -18.57
C GLU A 390 7.38 -6.26 -19.57
N GLN A 391 7.11 -6.46 -20.87
CA GLN A 391 7.73 -5.66 -21.93
C GLN A 391 7.25 -4.21 -21.89
N VAL A 392 5.97 -3.96 -21.58
CA VAL A 392 5.46 -2.59 -21.42
C VAL A 392 6.22 -1.89 -20.29
N LEU A 393 6.43 -2.55 -19.16
CA LEU A 393 7.11 -1.98 -17.99
C LEU A 393 8.58 -1.68 -18.27
N VAL A 394 9.28 -2.58 -18.97
CA VAL A 394 10.68 -2.43 -19.38
C VAL A 394 10.85 -1.35 -20.46
N ASP A 395 9.88 -1.21 -21.38
CA ASP A 395 9.99 -0.25 -22.49
C ASP A 395 9.68 1.19 -22.07
N ILE A 396 8.93 1.43 -20.98
CA ILE A 396 8.52 2.79 -20.56
C ILE A 396 9.69 3.81 -20.50
N PRO A 397 10.85 3.51 -19.89
CA PRO A 397 12.01 4.41 -19.88
C PRO A 397 12.47 4.86 -21.26
N THR A 398 12.24 4.06 -22.30
CA THR A 398 12.62 4.41 -23.67
C THR A 398 11.82 5.59 -24.21
N LEU A 399 10.67 5.89 -23.61
CA LEU A 399 9.84 7.05 -23.95
C LEU A 399 10.27 8.34 -23.24
N PHE A 400 11.19 8.27 -22.27
CA PHE A 400 11.59 9.42 -21.46
C PHE A 400 12.75 10.19 -22.06
N PRO A 401 12.97 11.46 -21.67
CA PRO A 401 13.96 12.36 -22.29
C PRO A 401 15.37 11.78 -22.43
N ARG A 402 15.85 10.98 -21.46
CA ARG A 402 17.16 10.31 -21.53
C ARG A 402 17.34 9.45 -22.77
N SER A 403 16.24 8.88 -23.28
CA SER A 403 16.20 7.98 -24.43
C SER A 403 15.48 8.60 -25.63
N ASN A 404 14.59 9.57 -25.39
CA ASN A 404 13.68 10.17 -26.36
C ASN A 404 13.77 11.70 -26.41
N ASN A 405 14.54 12.20 -27.37
CA ASN A 405 14.73 13.63 -27.60
C ASN A 405 13.45 14.37 -28.04
N ALA A 406 12.36 13.66 -28.37
CA ALA A 406 11.06 14.27 -28.69
C ALA A 406 10.29 14.70 -27.43
N VAL A 407 10.68 14.21 -26.25
CA VAL A 407 10.12 14.62 -24.97
C VAL A 407 11.06 15.63 -24.33
N LYS A 408 10.54 16.82 -24.02
CA LYS A 408 11.31 17.84 -23.30
C LYS A 408 11.75 17.28 -21.94
N ASP A 409 12.99 17.55 -21.56
CA ASP A 409 13.53 17.12 -20.28
C ASP A 409 12.80 17.75 -19.08
N HIS A 410 12.72 17.03 -17.97
CA HIS A 410 12.04 17.46 -16.74
C HIS A 410 12.50 16.62 -15.54
N GLU A 411 12.86 17.26 -14.42
CA GLU A 411 13.38 16.61 -13.19
C GLU A 411 12.48 15.47 -12.66
N TYR A 412 11.17 15.60 -12.85
CA TYR A 412 10.21 14.54 -12.50
C TYR A 412 10.51 13.18 -13.14
N PHE A 413 11.10 13.12 -14.35
CA PHE A 413 11.48 11.85 -14.98
C PHE A 413 12.60 11.13 -14.21
N ASP A 414 13.46 11.86 -13.49
CA ASP A 414 14.53 11.27 -12.69
C ASP A 414 14.02 10.51 -11.47
N LYS A 415 12.75 10.70 -11.09
CA LYS A 415 12.07 9.96 -10.03
C LYS A 415 11.62 8.56 -10.48
N TRP A 416 11.65 8.27 -11.78
CA TRP A 416 11.30 6.95 -12.29
C TRP A 416 12.38 5.93 -11.94
N LYS A 417 11.94 4.72 -11.57
CA LYS A 417 12.83 3.58 -11.30
C LYS A 417 12.69 2.59 -12.45
N ASP A 418 13.78 2.39 -13.19
CA ASP A 418 13.80 1.48 -14.34
C ASP A 418 13.58 0.03 -13.89
N PHE A 419 12.82 -0.72 -14.70
CA PHE A 419 12.66 -2.17 -14.54
C PHE A 419 13.56 -2.87 -15.56
N SER A 420 14.40 -3.80 -15.12
CA SER A 420 15.13 -4.69 -16.03
C SER A 420 14.25 -5.88 -16.43
N GLU A 421 14.52 -6.48 -17.59
CA GLU A 421 13.86 -7.74 -17.98
C GLU A 421 14.10 -8.84 -16.93
N ASP A 422 15.30 -8.89 -16.37
CA ASP A 422 15.68 -9.85 -15.33
C ASP A 422 14.89 -9.70 -14.03
N ALA A 423 14.30 -8.53 -13.76
CA ALA A 423 13.48 -8.30 -12.57
C ALA A 423 12.19 -9.16 -12.57
N PHE A 424 11.81 -9.70 -13.73
CA PHE A 424 10.63 -10.55 -13.89
C PHE A 424 10.99 -12.03 -14.15
N ASN A 425 12.27 -12.40 -14.04
CA ASN A 425 12.73 -13.78 -14.09
C ASN A 425 12.52 -14.46 -12.73
N ALA A 426 11.28 -14.87 -12.44
CA ALA A 426 10.98 -15.69 -11.27
C ALA A 426 10.99 -17.19 -11.61
N GLU A 427 11.31 -18.04 -10.63
CA GLU A 427 11.33 -19.50 -10.80
C GLU A 427 9.92 -20.08 -11.08
N ASP A 428 8.87 -19.40 -10.62
CA ASP A 428 7.49 -19.81 -10.81
C ASP A 428 6.59 -18.66 -11.32
N GLU A 429 5.56 -19.04 -12.07
CA GLU A 429 4.59 -18.11 -12.68
C GLU A 429 3.77 -17.31 -11.67
N LYS A 430 3.52 -17.84 -10.46
CA LYS A 430 2.75 -17.11 -9.45
C LYS A 430 3.57 -15.93 -8.94
N THR A 431 4.83 -16.17 -8.57
CA THR A 431 5.76 -15.13 -8.15
C THR A 431 5.97 -14.08 -9.24
N LYS A 432 6.14 -14.52 -10.50
CA LYS A 432 6.27 -13.61 -11.65
C LYS A 432 5.06 -12.68 -11.78
N LYS A 433 3.84 -13.22 -11.69
CA LYS A 433 2.60 -12.45 -11.80
C LYS A 433 2.46 -11.41 -10.68
N GLU A 434 2.81 -11.75 -9.45
CA GLU A 434 2.80 -10.79 -8.34
C GLU A 434 3.83 -9.67 -8.52
N LEU A 435 5.05 -10.00 -8.98
CA LEU A 435 6.04 -8.99 -9.34
C LEU A 435 5.54 -8.03 -10.44
N LEU A 436 4.89 -8.57 -11.47
CA LEU A 436 4.31 -7.77 -12.55
C LEU A 436 3.17 -6.86 -12.08
N LYS A 437 2.27 -7.37 -11.24
CA LYS A 437 1.20 -6.56 -10.64
C LYS A 437 1.79 -5.40 -9.83
N ARG A 438 2.78 -5.69 -8.97
CA ARG A 438 3.44 -4.67 -8.14
C ARG A 438 4.15 -3.61 -8.98
N ALA A 439 4.96 -4.03 -9.95
CA ALA A 439 5.64 -3.12 -10.87
C ALA A 439 4.66 -2.23 -11.63
N ALA A 440 3.54 -2.81 -12.11
CA ALA A 440 2.50 -2.07 -12.80
C ALA A 440 1.75 -1.08 -11.90
N ARG A 441 1.48 -1.43 -10.63
CA ARG A 441 0.92 -0.49 -9.64
C ARG A 441 1.88 0.68 -9.37
N LYS A 442 3.17 0.40 -9.15
CA LYS A 442 4.20 1.43 -8.96
C LYS A 442 4.31 2.35 -10.17
N ALA A 443 4.29 1.78 -11.37
CA ALA A 443 4.24 2.54 -12.60
C ALA A 443 2.99 3.42 -12.68
N GLN A 444 1.80 2.87 -12.38
CA GLN A 444 0.56 3.64 -12.37
C GLN A 444 0.58 4.81 -11.38
N ARG A 445 1.20 4.66 -10.20
CA ARG A 445 1.38 5.76 -9.23
C ARG A 445 2.18 6.90 -9.85
N PHE A 446 3.30 6.58 -10.50
CA PHE A 446 4.13 7.57 -11.16
C PHE A 446 3.39 8.39 -12.23
N PHE A 447 2.45 7.75 -12.95
CA PHE A 447 1.67 8.37 -14.02
C PHE A 447 0.32 8.96 -13.59
N LYS A 448 0.02 9.00 -12.28
CA LYS A 448 -1.30 9.42 -11.80
C LYS A 448 -1.50 10.94 -11.99
N GLY A 449 -2.49 11.29 -12.81
CA GLY A 449 -2.62 12.65 -13.36
C GLY A 449 -2.85 13.79 -12.36
N ASP A 450 -3.33 13.49 -11.16
CA ASP A 450 -3.54 14.44 -10.06
C ASP A 450 -2.25 14.77 -9.27
N GLN A 451 -1.22 13.92 -9.39
CA GLN A 451 0.08 14.09 -8.70
C GLN A 451 1.19 14.57 -9.64
N LEU A 452 0.89 14.74 -10.93
CA LEU A 452 1.87 15.22 -11.90
C LEU A 452 2.22 16.70 -11.66
N PRO A 453 3.50 17.09 -11.86
CA PRO A 453 3.91 18.49 -11.81
C PRO A 453 3.07 19.38 -12.74
N LYS A 454 2.69 20.56 -12.24
CA LYS A 454 1.81 21.48 -12.98
C LYS A 454 2.48 22.09 -14.21
N ASP A 455 3.80 22.16 -14.19
CA ASP A 455 4.70 22.71 -15.21
C ASP A 455 5.06 21.71 -16.33
N LEU A 456 4.53 20.48 -16.27
CA LEU A 456 4.58 19.58 -17.42
C LEU A 456 3.88 20.19 -18.64
N THR A 457 4.48 19.98 -19.81
CA THR A 457 3.88 20.29 -21.10
C THR A 457 2.64 19.42 -21.37
N GLU A 458 1.71 19.89 -22.19
CA GLU A 458 0.52 19.11 -22.57
C GLU A 458 0.87 17.79 -23.27
N ASN A 459 1.97 17.76 -24.02
CA ASN A 459 2.47 16.53 -24.64
C ASN A 459 2.92 15.50 -23.59
N GLN A 460 3.67 15.92 -22.56
CA GLN A 460 4.09 15.04 -21.46
C GLN A 460 2.87 14.54 -20.66
N LYS A 461 1.90 15.41 -20.36
CA LYS A 461 0.66 15.00 -19.67
C LYS A 461 -0.14 13.98 -20.49
N THR A 462 -0.20 14.18 -21.80
CA THR A 462 -0.88 13.26 -22.72
C THR A 462 -0.16 11.91 -22.78
N MET A 463 1.18 11.93 -22.88
CA MET A 463 2.01 10.72 -22.81
C MET A 463 1.75 9.94 -21.51
N PHE A 464 1.82 10.59 -20.35
CA PHE A 464 1.59 9.93 -19.06
C PHE A 464 0.18 9.33 -18.95
N LYS A 465 -0.85 10.05 -19.40
CA LYS A 465 -2.23 9.51 -19.46
C LYS A 465 -2.32 8.28 -20.37
N SER A 466 -1.66 8.29 -21.51
CA SER A 466 -1.64 7.17 -22.44
C SER A 466 -0.91 5.95 -21.87
N ILE A 467 0.26 6.13 -21.27
CA ILE A 467 1.01 5.06 -20.60
C ILE A 467 0.17 4.46 -19.47
N SER A 468 -0.41 5.31 -18.62
CA SER A 468 -1.30 4.88 -17.53
C SER A 468 -2.47 4.02 -18.05
N CYS A 469 -3.11 4.46 -19.15
CA CYS A 469 -4.20 3.72 -19.78
C CYS A 469 -3.75 2.34 -20.31
N VAL A 470 -2.58 2.26 -20.94
CA VAL A 470 -1.99 0.99 -21.42
C VAL A 470 -1.73 0.05 -20.25
N LEU A 471 -1.08 0.54 -19.19
CA LEU A 471 -0.77 -0.25 -18.00
C LEU A 471 -2.04 -0.83 -17.36
N SER A 472 -3.08 -0.03 -17.17
CA SER A 472 -4.36 -0.53 -16.61
C SER A 472 -5.01 -1.61 -17.47
N LYS A 473 -4.95 -1.48 -18.81
CA LYS A 473 -5.47 -2.50 -19.71
C LYS A 473 -4.64 -3.79 -19.67
N SER A 474 -3.32 -3.68 -19.62
CA SER A 474 -2.42 -4.82 -19.56
C SER A 474 -2.56 -5.58 -18.24
N MET A 475 -2.63 -4.88 -17.10
CA MET A 475 -2.92 -5.49 -15.80
C MET A 475 -4.24 -6.27 -15.80
N TYR A 476 -5.32 -5.65 -16.30
CA TYR A 476 -6.62 -6.30 -16.35
C TYR A 476 -6.64 -7.59 -17.18
N ARG A 477 -5.84 -7.65 -18.26
CA ARG A 477 -5.69 -8.88 -19.06
C ARG A 477 -4.95 -9.96 -18.29
N GLU A 478 -3.89 -9.57 -17.58
CA GLU A 478 -3.10 -10.48 -16.76
C GLU A 478 -3.96 -11.10 -15.66
N GLU A 479 -4.77 -10.30 -14.96
CA GLU A 479 -5.71 -10.78 -13.94
C GLU A 479 -6.73 -11.77 -14.51
N LYS A 480 -7.30 -11.47 -15.68
CA LYS A 480 -8.27 -12.36 -16.33
C LYS A 480 -7.69 -13.68 -16.83
N SER A 481 -6.41 -13.72 -17.18
CA SER A 481 -5.76 -14.97 -17.58
C SER A 481 -5.75 -15.98 -16.43
N ILE A 482 -5.62 -15.49 -15.19
CA ILE A 482 -5.57 -16.30 -13.97
C ILE A 482 -6.93 -16.96 -13.71
N ASP A 483 -8.02 -16.21 -13.84
CA ASP A 483 -9.37 -16.73 -13.61
C ASP A 483 -9.71 -17.87 -14.58
N LEU A 484 -9.27 -17.75 -15.84
CA LEU A 484 -9.49 -18.77 -16.86
C LEU A 484 -8.65 -20.04 -16.62
N ASP A 485 -7.38 -19.88 -16.24
CA ASP A 485 -6.51 -21.01 -15.90
C ASP A 485 -7.02 -21.76 -14.67
N ASN A 486 -7.47 -21.04 -13.63
CA ASN A 486 -8.03 -21.64 -12.43
C ASN A 486 -9.36 -22.35 -12.72
N PHE A 487 -10.22 -21.77 -13.56
CA PHE A 487 -11.48 -22.41 -13.98
C PHE A 487 -11.27 -23.67 -14.82
N SER A 488 -10.19 -23.74 -15.60
CA SER A 488 -9.85 -24.94 -16.37
C SER A 488 -9.34 -26.09 -15.49
N LYS A 489 -8.72 -25.79 -14.35
CA LYS A 489 -8.14 -26.79 -13.42
C LYS A 489 -9.15 -27.39 -12.44
N THR A 490 -10.26 -26.70 -12.16
CA THR A 490 -11.28 -27.16 -11.21
C THR A 490 -12.42 -27.97 -11.85
N ASN A 491 -12.46 -28.05 -13.18
CA ASN A 491 -13.50 -28.77 -13.94
C ASN A 491 -13.05 -30.13 -14.49
N PHE A 492 -12.01 -30.74 -13.90
CA PHE A 492 -11.56 -32.10 -14.24
C PHE A 492 -11.44 -32.98 -12.99
#